data_AF-A0A933SAV8-F1
#
_entry.id   AF-A0A933SAV8-F1
#
_cell.length_a   1.000
_cell.length_b   1.000
_cell.length_c   1.000
_cell.angle_alpha   90.00
_cell.angle_beta   90.00
_cell.angle_gamma   90.00
#
_symmetry.space_group_name_H-M   'P 1'
#
loop_
_entity.id
_entity.type
_entity.pdbx_description
1 polymer ?
#
loop_
_entity_poly.entity_id
_entity_poly.type
_entity_poly.pdbx_seq_one_letter_code
_entity_poly.pdbx_strand_id
1 'polypeptide(L)'
;MRVSIERFRSSGRSPALDRHALLALAAILLLLLLAPALARAQADSLTLTWTAPGDDGSLGAATSYEVRMSTAAITPANYASATVLANVPPPFPAGAPQALVVRGLSRSTDYWFAVRSRDDVGNWSPLSNVVRWNWPVDNAPPAAPTDLAASVEGGKSVRLTWGASAGANVAGYVVYRSSLSTGPWVRLNVQPVAAPEYVDDVLPPDVPKVWYQVSAVNSAGVESARSATAMAPVLANLSRDPLTWKLRSAYPNPSRLGQPVHLPIDVPAVVGDARIEITDAAGQRVRVLALQPSVTGVIEVDWDGLNESRQPCAPGVYRAWLVAPGVRQSLAIARQP
;
A
#
# COMPACT_ATOMS: atom_id res chain seq x y z
N MET A 1 -40.55 8.80 47.28
CA MET A 1 -40.00 9.22 48.60
C MET A 1 -38.48 9.23 48.49
N ARG A 2 -37.87 10.35 48.89
CA ARG A 2 -36.44 10.68 49.12
C ARG A 2 -35.36 10.42 48.05
N VAL A 3 -34.63 11.49 47.77
CA VAL A 3 -33.32 11.58 47.11
C VAL A 3 -32.21 11.39 48.14
N SER A 4 -31.06 10.84 47.73
CA SER A 4 -29.76 11.22 48.30
C SER A 4 -28.61 10.98 47.31
N ILE A 5 -27.73 11.98 47.22
CA ILE A 5 -26.44 11.95 46.51
C ILE A 5 -25.35 11.96 47.58
N GLU A 6 -24.38 11.05 47.49
CA GLU A 6 -23.15 11.12 48.29
C GLU A 6 -21.92 11.18 47.37
N ARG A 7 -21.06 12.16 47.64
CA ARG A 7 -19.75 12.33 47.01
C ARG A 7 -18.78 11.28 47.54
N PHE A 8 -18.02 10.62 46.66
CA PHE A 8 -16.81 9.90 47.06
C PHE A 8 -15.56 10.63 46.54
N ARG A 9 -14.66 11.01 47.47
CA ARG A 9 -13.31 11.51 47.17
C ARG A 9 -12.44 10.34 46.72
N SER A 10 -11.61 10.57 45.71
CA SER A 10 -10.58 9.61 45.29
C SER A 10 -9.53 9.45 46.39
N SER A 11 -9.25 8.20 46.75
CA SER A 11 -7.99 7.82 47.39
C SER A 11 -7.32 6.80 46.48
N GLY A 12 -6.10 7.10 46.08
CA GLY A 12 -5.30 6.27 45.20
C GLY A 12 -4.94 4.96 45.87
N ARG A 13 -5.37 3.86 45.24
CA ARG A 13 -4.72 2.56 45.23
C ARG A 13 -5.21 1.84 43.99
N SER A 14 -4.27 1.38 43.15
CA SER A 14 -4.56 0.53 42.00
C SER A 14 -5.39 -0.68 42.45
N PRO A 15 -6.61 -0.89 41.95
CA PRO A 15 -7.31 -2.13 42.23
C PRO A 15 -6.72 -3.21 41.32
N ALA A 16 -6.34 -4.34 41.89
CA ALA A 16 -6.36 -5.58 41.14
C ALA A 16 -7.77 -5.70 40.55
N LEU A 17 -7.87 -5.88 39.23
CA LEU A 17 -9.15 -6.00 38.54
C LEU A 17 -9.99 -7.08 39.23
N ASP A 18 -11.14 -6.69 39.78
CA ASP A 18 -12.08 -7.60 40.41
C ASP A 18 -12.46 -8.70 39.40
N ARG A 19 -12.61 -9.94 39.86
CA ARG A 19 -12.98 -11.09 39.01
C ARG A 19 -14.30 -10.83 38.26
N HIS A 20 -15.19 -10.02 38.83
CA HIS A 20 -16.40 -9.53 38.17
C HIS A 20 -16.12 -8.51 37.05
N ALA A 21 -15.14 -7.63 37.23
CA ALA A 21 -14.70 -6.69 36.19
C ALA A 21 -13.97 -7.41 35.05
N LEU A 22 -13.15 -8.44 35.36
CA LEU A 22 -12.51 -9.30 34.37
C LEU A 22 -13.52 -10.15 33.58
N LEU A 23 -14.55 -10.69 34.23
CA LEU A 23 -15.63 -11.43 33.55
C LEU A 23 -16.50 -10.51 32.70
N ALA A 24 -16.80 -9.29 33.16
CA ALA A 24 -17.53 -8.30 32.37
C ALA A 24 -16.70 -7.81 31.17
N LEU A 25 -15.40 -7.56 31.33
CA LEU A 25 -14.50 -7.21 30.22
C LEU A 25 -14.35 -8.36 29.23
N ALA A 26 -14.25 -9.60 29.71
CA ALA A 26 -14.18 -10.79 28.87
C ALA A 26 -15.50 -11.03 28.12
N ALA A 27 -16.65 -10.81 28.75
CA ALA A 27 -17.96 -10.89 28.10
C ALA A 27 -18.15 -9.78 27.05
N ILE A 28 -17.75 -8.54 27.35
CA ILE A 28 -17.79 -7.41 26.40
C ILE A 28 -16.81 -7.61 25.25
N LEU A 29 -15.60 -8.11 25.51
CA LEU A 29 -14.60 -8.45 24.50
C LEU A 29 -15.06 -9.63 23.64
N LEU A 30 -15.67 -10.65 24.23
CA LEU A 30 -16.28 -11.77 23.53
C LEU A 30 -17.47 -11.31 22.67
N LEU A 31 -18.31 -10.40 23.18
CA LEU A 31 -19.41 -9.80 22.44
C LEU A 31 -18.90 -8.91 21.29
N LEU A 32 -17.83 -8.15 21.47
CA LEU A 32 -17.18 -7.32 20.44
C LEU A 32 -16.47 -8.15 19.38
N LEU A 33 -15.89 -9.30 19.75
CA LEU A 33 -15.27 -10.26 18.83
C LEU A 33 -16.33 -11.04 18.04
N LEU A 34 -17.48 -11.35 18.65
CA LEU A 34 -18.59 -12.07 18.02
C LEU A 34 -19.55 -11.17 17.25
N ALA A 35 -19.68 -9.88 17.59
CA ALA A 35 -20.57 -8.94 16.93
C ALA A 35 -20.42 -8.89 15.40
N PRO A 36 -19.20 -8.78 14.81
CA PRO A 36 -19.06 -8.81 13.35
C PRO A 36 -19.39 -10.19 12.76
N ALA A 37 -19.15 -11.28 13.49
CA ALA A 37 -19.51 -12.63 13.06
C ALA A 37 -21.03 -12.87 13.11
N LEU A 38 -21.72 -12.37 14.14
CA LEU A 38 -23.18 -12.39 14.25
C LEU A 38 -23.83 -11.48 13.20
N ALA A 39 -23.31 -10.27 13.00
CA ALA A 39 -23.79 -9.35 11.97
C ALA A 39 -23.63 -9.96 10.56
N ARG A 40 -22.51 -10.63 10.28
CA ARG A 40 -22.27 -11.36 9.02
C ARG A 40 -23.19 -12.57 8.88
N ALA A 41 -23.37 -13.37 9.94
CA ALA A 41 -24.30 -14.51 9.95
C ALA A 41 -25.78 -14.10 9.82
N GLN A 42 -26.12 -12.85 10.17
CA GLN A 42 -27.43 -12.25 9.97
C GLN A 42 -27.60 -11.65 8.57
N ALA A 43 -26.51 -11.21 7.93
CA ALA A 43 -26.49 -10.77 6.54
C ALA A 43 -26.44 -11.93 5.52
N ASP A 44 -26.02 -13.13 5.92
CA ASP A 44 -25.88 -14.33 5.06
C ASP A 44 -26.98 -15.39 5.34
N SER A 45 -28.24 -14.97 5.49
CA SER A 45 -29.38 -15.89 5.74
C SER A 45 -30.46 -15.82 4.66
N LEU A 46 -31.00 -16.99 4.29
CA LEU A 46 -32.10 -17.16 3.33
C LEU A 46 -33.37 -17.58 4.08
N THR A 47 -34.51 -16.96 3.80
CA THR A 47 -35.80 -17.42 4.33
C THR A 47 -36.54 -18.22 3.27
N LEU A 48 -36.75 -19.51 3.53
CA LEU A 48 -37.65 -20.35 2.74
C LEU A 48 -39.08 -20.15 3.24
N THR A 49 -40.05 -20.02 2.34
CA THR A 49 -41.47 -19.89 2.68
C THR A 49 -42.32 -20.89 1.90
N TRP A 50 -43.32 -21.48 2.55
CA TRP A 50 -44.29 -22.37 1.91
C TRP A 50 -45.65 -22.29 2.61
N THR A 51 -46.68 -22.86 1.98
CA THR A 51 -48.01 -23.01 2.58
C THR A 51 -48.06 -24.34 3.32
N ALA A 52 -48.46 -24.34 4.59
CA ALA A 52 -48.56 -25.56 5.39
C ALA A 52 -49.59 -26.53 4.78
N PRO A 53 -49.23 -27.80 4.53
CA PRO A 53 -50.17 -28.83 4.10
C PRO A 53 -50.99 -29.34 5.29
N GLY A 54 -52.16 -29.92 4.99
CA GLY A 54 -52.95 -30.66 5.97
C GLY A 54 -52.36 -32.04 6.20
N ASP A 55 -52.94 -32.71 7.20
CA ASP A 55 -52.68 -34.12 7.52
C ASP A 55 -53.44 -35.00 6.51
N ASP A 56 -54.77 -34.85 6.48
CA ASP A 56 -55.68 -35.46 5.52
C ASP A 56 -56.02 -34.48 4.40
N GLY A 57 -55.09 -34.32 3.46
CA GLY A 57 -55.22 -33.37 2.36
C GLY A 57 -55.07 -31.92 2.82
N SER A 58 -56.18 -31.20 2.97
CA SER A 58 -56.19 -29.79 3.43
C SER A 58 -56.78 -29.60 4.82
N LEU A 59 -57.03 -30.68 5.57
CA LEU A 59 -57.55 -30.62 6.93
C LEU A 59 -56.44 -30.89 7.95
N GLY A 60 -56.55 -30.28 9.13
CA GLY A 60 -55.57 -30.45 10.20
C GLY A 60 -54.21 -29.79 9.87
N ALA A 61 -53.14 -30.37 10.41
CA ALA A 61 -51.78 -29.95 10.18
C ALA A 61 -50.93 -31.21 10.02
N ALA A 62 -49.95 -31.18 9.11
CA ALA A 62 -48.95 -32.24 9.07
C ALA A 62 -48.26 -32.41 10.44
N THR A 63 -47.72 -33.59 10.70
CA THR A 63 -47.00 -33.88 11.95
C THR A 63 -45.59 -33.30 11.95
N SER A 64 -44.88 -33.35 10.83
CA SER A 64 -43.53 -32.77 10.72
C SER A 64 -43.15 -32.46 9.28
N TYR A 65 -42.08 -31.69 9.11
CA TYR A 65 -41.42 -31.47 7.83
C TYR A 65 -40.00 -32.04 7.84
N GLU A 66 -39.57 -32.56 6.70
CA GLU A 66 -38.17 -32.77 6.37
C GLU A 66 -37.80 -31.78 5.27
N VAL A 67 -36.95 -30.80 5.59
CA VAL A 67 -36.43 -29.83 4.62
C VAL A 67 -34.98 -30.18 4.35
N ARG A 68 -34.61 -30.32 3.08
CA ARG A 68 -33.24 -30.66 2.68
C ARG A 68 -32.65 -29.63 1.73
N MET A 69 -31.32 -29.51 1.80
CA MET A 69 -30.52 -28.68 0.91
C MET A 69 -29.43 -29.51 0.20
N SER A 70 -29.06 -29.09 -1.01
CA SER A 70 -27.99 -29.70 -1.80
C SER A 70 -27.29 -28.65 -2.66
N THR A 71 -26.01 -28.85 -2.99
CA THR A 71 -25.29 -28.04 -3.99
C THR A 71 -25.48 -28.56 -5.42
N ALA A 72 -26.16 -29.69 -5.58
CA ALA A 72 -26.63 -30.23 -6.85
C ALA A 72 -28.16 -30.27 -6.90
N ALA A 73 -28.73 -30.27 -8.10
CA ALA A 73 -30.18 -30.34 -8.29
C ALA A 73 -30.79 -31.53 -7.53
N ILE A 74 -31.80 -31.25 -6.71
CA ILE A 74 -32.55 -32.28 -5.99
C ILE A 74 -33.56 -32.93 -6.95
N THR A 75 -33.64 -34.25 -6.88
CA THR A 75 -34.64 -35.08 -7.55
C THR A 75 -35.22 -36.05 -6.52
N PRO A 76 -36.39 -36.67 -6.77
CA PRO A 76 -36.92 -37.70 -5.88
C PRO A 76 -35.93 -38.84 -5.60
N ALA A 77 -35.07 -39.18 -6.58
CA ALA A 77 -34.10 -40.26 -6.46
C ALA A 77 -32.90 -39.93 -5.56
N ASN A 78 -32.50 -38.66 -5.45
CA ASN A 78 -31.32 -38.24 -4.67
C ASN A 78 -31.67 -37.47 -3.39
N TYR A 79 -32.96 -37.24 -3.11
CA TYR A 79 -33.41 -36.47 -1.95
C TYR A 79 -32.86 -37.02 -0.63
N ALA A 80 -32.86 -38.34 -0.44
CA ALA A 80 -32.35 -38.98 0.77
C ALA A 80 -30.84 -38.76 1.02
N SER A 81 -30.08 -38.39 -0.02
CA SER A 81 -28.65 -38.08 0.07
C SER A 81 -28.38 -36.58 0.28
N ALA A 82 -29.38 -35.71 0.15
CA ALA A 82 -29.26 -34.29 0.40
C ALA A 82 -29.18 -33.98 1.91
N THR A 83 -28.54 -32.87 2.26
CA THR A 83 -28.31 -32.46 3.66
C THR A 83 -29.62 -32.04 4.32
N VAL A 84 -29.96 -32.65 5.46
CA VAL A 84 -31.13 -32.27 6.27
C VAL A 84 -30.87 -30.92 6.95
N LEU A 85 -31.82 -29.99 6.83
CA LEU A 85 -31.78 -28.72 7.55
C LEU A 85 -32.33 -28.89 8.97
N ALA A 86 -31.63 -28.31 9.94
CA ALA A 86 -32.06 -28.29 11.34
C ALA A 86 -33.04 -27.12 11.62
N ASN A 87 -33.63 -27.12 12.82
CA ASN A 87 -34.54 -26.08 13.32
C ASN A 87 -35.76 -25.82 12.43
N VAL A 88 -36.23 -26.87 11.76
CA VAL A 88 -37.48 -26.83 10.99
C VAL A 88 -38.64 -26.60 11.97
N PRO A 89 -39.46 -25.56 11.78
CA PRO A 89 -40.55 -25.25 12.70
C PRO A 89 -41.62 -26.34 12.68
N PRO A 90 -42.38 -26.51 13.78
CA PRO A 90 -43.55 -27.38 13.77
C PRO A 90 -44.58 -26.89 12.72
N PRO A 91 -45.29 -27.81 12.03
CA PRO A 91 -46.29 -27.44 11.04
C PRO A 91 -47.44 -26.60 11.62
N PHE A 92 -47.80 -25.54 10.91
CA PHE A 92 -49.00 -24.78 11.17
C PHE A 92 -50.25 -25.44 10.55
N PRO A 93 -51.47 -25.01 10.93
CA PRO A 93 -52.68 -25.47 10.29
C PRO A 93 -52.65 -25.30 8.77
N ALA A 94 -53.30 -26.21 8.06
CA ALA A 94 -53.40 -26.18 6.60
C ALA A 94 -53.76 -24.79 6.07
N GLY A 95 -53.02 -24.35 5.05
CA GLY A 95 -53.22 -23.05 4.41
C GLY A 95 -52.48 -21.88 5.09
N ALA A 96 -51.94 -22.05 6.30
CA ALA A 96 -51.15 -21.02 6.95
C ALA A 96 -49.76 -20.86 6.30
N PRO A 97 -49.19 -19.64 6.25
CA PRO A 97 -47.83 -19.42 5.77
C PRO A 97 -46.81 -19.95 6.78
N GLN A 98 -45.88 -20.76 6.31
CA GLN A 98 -44.76 -21.32 7.07
C GLN A 98 -43.44 -20.71 6.55
N ALA A 99 -42.46 -20.55 7.43
CA ALA A 99 -41.14 -20.06 7.05
C ALA A 99 -39.99 -20.75 7.82
N LEU A 100 -38.84 -20.92 7.18
CA LEU A 100 -37.59 -21.40 7.77
C LEU A 100 -36.43 -20.50 7.38
N VAL A 101 -35.67 -20.03 8.37
CA VAL A 101 -34.44 -19.27 8.15
C VAL A 101 -33.25 -20.23 8.06
N VAL A 102 -32.63 -20.26 6.88
CA VAL A 102 -31.41 -21.02 6.59
C VAL A 102 -30.21 -20.09 6.73
N ARG A 103 -29.18 -20.54 7.46
CA ARG A 103 -27.95 -19.78 7.75
C ARG A 103 -26.73 -20.59 7.35
N GLY A 104 -25.58 -19.90 7.27
CA GLY A 104 -24.29 -20.55 6.97
C GLY A 104 -24.12 -20.94 5.50
N LEU A 105 -24.87 -20.32 4.59
CA LEU A 105 -24.73 -20.53 3.16
C LEU A 105 -23.47 -19.81 2.66
N SER A 106 -22.74 -20.45 1.75
CA SER A 106 -21.60 -19.84 1.08
C SER A 106 -22.06 -19.04 -0.13
N ARG A 107 -21.46 -17.86 -0.35
CA ARG A 107 -21.78 -17.04 -1.52
C ARG A 107 -21.27 -17.69 -2.81
N SER A 108 -21.81 -17.27 -3.96
CA SER A 108 -21.52 -17.81 -5.29
C SER A 108 -21.73 -19.33 -5.43
N THR A 109 -22.49 -19.93 -4.52
CA THR A 109 -22.80 -21.36 -4.51
C THR A 109 -24.27 -21.56 -4.83
N ASP A 110 -24.56 -22.47 -5.78
CA ASP A 110 -25.93 -22.91 -6.02
C ASP A 110 -26.39 -23.82 -4.89
N TYR A 111 -27.55 -23.50 -4.34
CA TYR A 111 -28.25 -24.33 -3.37
C TYR A 111 -29.63 -24.69 -3.92
N TRP A 112 -30.00 -25.94 -3.76
CA TRP A 112 -31.29 -26.49 -4.11
C TRP A 112 -31.99 -26.93 -2.85
N PHE A 113 -33.25 -26.53 -2.68
CA PHE A 113 -34.06 -26.81 -1.50
C PHE A 113 -35.34 -27.54 -1.88
N ALA A 114 -35.73 -28.52 -1.06
CA ALA A 114 -37.00 -29.21 -1.19
C ALA A 114 -37.53 -29.66 0.19
N VAL A 115 -38.85 -29.79 0.31
CA VAL A 115 -39.54 -30.20 1.53
C VAL A 115 -40.42 -31.42 1.28
N ARG A 116 -40.53 -32.28 2.30
CA ARG A 116 -41.59 -33.29 2.43
C ARG A 116 -42.29 -33.08 3.76
N SER A 117 -43.60 -33.32 3.81
CA SER A 117 -44.36 -33.38 5.06
C SER A 117 -44.63 -34.83 5.44
N ARG A 118 -44.75 -35.08 6.74
CA ARG A 118 -45.14 -36.37 7.30
C ARG A 118 -46.47 -36.23 8.04
N ASP A 119 -47.38 -37.17 7.82
CA ASP A 119 -48.63 -37.27 8.59
C ASP A 119 -48.43 -37.95 9.95
N ASP A 120 -49.49 -38.04 10.75
CA ASP A 120 -49.50 -38.64 12.09
C ASP A 120 -49.32 -40.17 12.09
N VAL A 121 -49.72 -40.86 11.02
CA VAL A 121 -49.49 -42.30 10.80
C VAL A 121 -48.08 -42.60 10.27
N GLY A 122 -47.38 -41.56 9.82
CA GLY A 122 -45.99 -41.59 9.44
C GLY A 122 -45.71 -41.68 7.93
N ASN A 123 -46.71 -41.55 7.07
CA ASN A 123 -46.55 -41.46 5.63
C ASN A 123 -45.91 -40.12 5.26
N TRP A 124 -45.09 -40.16 4.20
CA TRP A 124 -44.44 -38.97 3.68
C TRP A 124 -45.09 -38.53 2.37
N SER A 125 -45.29 -37.23 2.21
CA SER A 125 -45.75 -36.62 0.97
C SER A 125 -44.81 -36.94 -0.20
N PRO A 126 -45.27 -36.77 -1.46
CA PRO A 126 -44.36 -36.54 -2.59
C PRO A 126 -43.41 -35.37 -2.31
N LEU A 127 -42.33 -35.30 -3.09
CA LEU A 127 -41.40 -34.17 -3.03
C LEU A 127 -42.11 -32.88 -3.47
N SER A 128 -41.84 -31.77 -2.77
CA SER A 128 -42.26 -30.43 -3.23
C SER A 128 -41.64 -30.08 -4.58
N ASN A 129 -42.01 -28.93 -5.15
CA ASN A 129 -41.16 -28.30 -6.15
C ASN A 129 -39.77 -28.02 -5.56
N VAL A 130 -38.75 -28.00 -6.41
CA VAL A 130 -37.38 -27.73 -6.01
C VAL A 130 -37.06 -26.27 -6.29
N VAL A 131 -36.58 -25.54 -5.29
CA VAL A 131 -36.18 -24.15 -5.42
C VAL A 131 -34.66 -24.07 -5.53
N ARG A 132 -34.16 -23.38 -6.56
CA ARG A 132 -32.75 -23.01 -6.68
C ARG A 132 -32.53 -21.62 -6.12
N TRP A 133 -31.52 -21.46 -5.30
CA TRP A 133 -31.02 -20.17 -4.83
C TRP A 133 -29.52 -20.09 -5.07
N ASN A 134 -29.07 -18.97 -5.61
CA ASN A 134 -27.66 -18.61 -5.66
C ASN A 134 -27.51 -17.27 -4.97
N TRP A 135 -26.62 -17.18 -3.99
CA TRP A 135 -26.29 -15.90 -3.37
C TRP A 135 -25.21 -15.22 -4.21
N PRO A 136 -25.53 -14.23 -5.05
CA PRO A 136 -24.54 -13.62 -5.91
C PRO A 136 -23.48 -12.90 -5.06
N VAL A 137 -22.21 -13.04 -5.44
CA VAL A 137 -21.17 -12.12 -4.99
C VAL A 137 -21.09 -11.01 -6.02
N ASP A 138 -21.23 -9.76 -5.58
CA ASP A 138 -20.87 -8.64 -6.44
C ASP A 138 -19.34 -8.63 -6.60
N ASN A 139 -18.90 -9.24 -7.69
CA ASN A 139 -17.50 -9.28 -8.12
C ASN A 139 -17.21 -8.23 -9.19
N ALA A 140 -18.13 -7.29 -9.43
CA ALA A 140 -17.86 -6.21 -10.37
C ALA A 140 -16.59 -5.46 -9.90
N PRO A 141 -15.66 -5.16 -10.82
CA PRO A 141 -14.52 -4.32 -10.48
C PRO A 141 -15.03 -2.95 -10.02
N PRO A 142 -14.35 -2.30 -9.06
CA PRO A 142 -14.67 -0.92 -8.71
C PRO A 142 -14.54 0.02 -9.92
N ALA A 143 -15.07 1.24 -9.80
CA ALA A 143 -14.72 2.31 -10.72
C ALA A 143 -13.23 2.67 -10.61
N ALA A 144 -12.61 3.10 -11.72
CA ALA A 144 -11.23 3.58 -11.70
C ALA A 144 -11.10 4.80 -10.77
N PRO A 145 -10.00 4.92 -10.00
CA PRO A 145 -9.72 6.13 -9.25
C PRO A 145 -9.62 7.36 -10.17
N THR A 146 -10.13 8.50 -9.71
CA THR A 146 -10.08 9.77 -10.45
C THR A 146 -9.05 10.72 -9.85
N ASP A 147 -8.77 11.83 -10.52
CA ASP A 147 -8.01 12.95 -9.96
C ASP A 147 -6.65 12.58 -9.37
N LEU A 148 -5.97 11.58 -9.97
CA LEU A 148 -4.63 11.19 -9.55
C LEU A 148 -3.67 12.37 -9.76
N ALA A 149 -3.08 12.82 -8.66
CA ALA A 149 -2.06 13.85 -8.63
C ALA A 149 -0.78 13.29 -8.01
N ALA A 150 0.36 13.79 -8.47
CA ALA A 150 1.68 13.42 -7.98
C ALA A 150 2.49 14.68 -7.65
N SER A 151 2.91 14.83 -6.39
CA SER A 151 3.69 15.96 -5.91
C SER A 151 5.02 15.48 -5.33
N VAL A 152 6.10 16.16 -5.68
CA VAL A 152 7.44 15.84 -5.15
C VAL A 152 7.59 16.46 -3.76
N GLU A 153 8.02 15.66 -2.79
CA GLU A 153 8.29 16.10 -1.43
C GLU A 153 9.78 15.96 -1.10
N GLY A 154 10.40 17.09 -0.71
CA GLY A 154 11.81 17.14 -0.27
C GLY A 154 12.84 16.68 -1.32
N GLY A 155 12.44 16.57 -2.59
CA GLY A 155 13.28 16.09 -3.70
C GLY A 155 13.65 14.61 -3.65
N LYS A 156 13.08 13.84 -2.72
CA LYS A 156 13.45 12.43 -2.48
C LYS A 156 12.27 11.45 -2.50
N SER A 157 11.05 11.99 -2.47
CA SER A 157 9.84 11.19 -2.45
C SER A 157 8.76 11.85 -3.31
N VAL A 158 7.78 11.05 -3.73
CA VAL A 158 6.59 11.55 -4.41
C VAL A 158 5.37 11.15 -3.59
N ARG A 159 4.58 12.15 -3.17
CA ARG A 159 3.25 11.92 -2.63
C ARG A 159 2.25 11.83 -3.77
N LEU A 160 1.42 10.80 -3.72
CA LEU A 160 0.31 10.56 -4.60
C LEU A 160 -1.00 10.74 -3.82
N THR A 161 -1.96 11.42 -4.44
CA THR A 161 -3.33 11.55 -3.92
C THR A 161 -4.31 11.33 -5.07
N TRP A 162 -5.47 10.74 -4.80
CA TRP A 162 -6.50 10.54 -5.82
C TRP A 162 -7.90 10.64 -5.21
N GLY A 163 -8.91 10.77 -6.07
CA GLY A 163 -10.32 10.64 -5.71
C GLY A 163 -10.66 9.18 -5.41
N ALA A 164 -11.36 8.94 -4.30
CA ALA A 164 -11.78 7.60 -3.90
C ALA A 164 -12.70 6.96 -4.95
N SER A 165 -12.47 5.67 -5.25
CA SER A 165 -13.27 4.93 -6.22
C SER A 165 -14.69 4.68 -5.71
N ALA A 166 -15.67 4.82 -6.59
CA ALA A 166 -17.04 4.39 -6.33
C ALA A 166 -17.19 2.86 -6.54
N GLY A 167 -17.99 2.22 -5.68
CA GLY A 167 -18.30 0.80 -5.75
C GLY A 167 -18.53 0.20 -4.36
N ALA A 168 -19.41 -0.80 -4.25
CA ALA A 168 -19.55 -1.56 -3.02
C ALA A 168 -18.24 -2.34 -2.74
N ASN A 169 -17.79 -2.36 -1.48
CA ASN A 169 -16.69 -3.19 -1.01
C ASN A 169 -15.29 -2.87 -1.59
N VAL A 170 -14.95 -1.59 -1.86
CA VAL A 170 -13.55 -1.21 -2.15
C VAL A 170 -12.68 -1.59 -0.95
N ALA A 171 -11.72 -2.49 -1.15
CA ALA A 171 -10.81 -2.97 -0.14
C ALA A 171 -9.51 -2.16 -0.07
N GLY A 172 -9.16 -1.46 -1.15
CA GLY A 172 -8.02 -0.55 -1.19
C GLY A 172 -7.58 -0.24 -2.61
N TYR A 173 -6.34 0.24 -2.75
CA TYR A 173 -5.76 0.70 -3.99
C TYR A 173 -4.41 0.05 -4.28
N VAL A 174 -4.13 -0.13 -5.56
CA VAL A 174 -2.84 -0.63 -6.05
C VAL A 174 -2.16 0.47 -6.86
N VAL A 175 -0.91 0.75 -6.52
CA VAL A 175 -0.14 1.87 -7.03
C VAL A 175 0.94 1.35 -7.96
N TYR A 176 1.05 1.99 -9.12
CA TYR A 176 1.97 1.61 -10.19
C TYR A 176 2.85 2.77 -10.57
N ARG A 177 4.11 2.47 -10.92
CA ARG A 177 5.10 3.43 -11.39
C ARG A 177 5.73 2.98 -12.70
N SER A 178 6.12 3.93 -13.54
CA SER A 178 6.92 3.71 -14.74
C SER A 178 7.94 4.84 -14.92
N SER A 179 9.06 4.55 -15.58
CA SER A 179 10.03 5.55 -16.08
C SER A 179 9.66 6.08 -17.47
N LEU A 180 8.55 5.63 -18.04
CA LEU A 180 8.00 6.04 -19.33
C LEU A 180 6.49 6.32 -19.19
N SER A 181 5.96 7.25 -19.97
CA SER A 181 4.54 7.64 -19.91
C SER A 181 3.55 6.52 -20.29
N THR A 182 4.02 5.49 -20.99
CA THR A 182 3.23 4.37 -21.51
C THR A 182 3.51 3.04 -20.82
N GLY A 183 4.39 3.00 -19.82
CA GLY A 183 4.89 1.77 -19.21
C GLY A 183 6.24 1.31 -19.78
N PRO A 184 6.79 0.18 -19.31
CA PRO A 184 6.16 -0.82 -18.46
C PRO A 184 5.91 -0.34 -17.03
N TRP A 185 4.80 -0.79 -16.44
CA TRP A 185 4.37 -0.41 -15.09
C TRP A 185 4.82 -1.42 -14.06
N VAL A 186 5.43 -0.94 -12.98
CA VAL A 186 5.83 -1.73 -11.80
C VAL A 186 4.89 -1.41 -10.66
N ARG A 187 4.33 -2.43 -10.02
CA ARG A 187 3.53 -2.29 -8.80
C ARG A 187 4.43 -1.95 -7.61
N LEU A 188 4.06 -0.94 -6.82
CA LEU A 188 4.87 -0.47 -5.69
C LEU A 188 4.48 -1.12 -4.36
N ASN A 189 3.18 -1.29 -4.09
CA ASN A 189 2.69 -1.78 -2.80
C ASN A 189 2.34 -3.27 -2.85
N VAL A 190 2.81 -4.06 -1.88
CA VAL A 190 2.51 -5.50 -1.78
C VAL A 190 1.04 -5.76 -1.39
N GLN A 191 0.50 -4.98 -0.45
CA GLN A 191 -0.90 -5.03 -0.03
C GLN A 191 -1.64 -3.77 -0.49
N PRO A 192 -2.94 -3.86 -0.84
CA PRO A 192 -3.74 -2.70 -1.19
C PRO A 192 -3.72 -1.64 -0.08
N VAL A 193 -3.55 -0.38 -0.46
CA VAL A 193 -3.58 0.73 0.51
C VAL A 193 -5.02 1.18 0.72
N ALA A 194 -5.43 1.37 1.98
CA ALA A 194 -6.83 1.71 2.29
C ALA A 194 -7.15 3.18 2.02
N ALA A 195 -6.20 4.08 2.32
CA ALA A 195 -6.35 5.51 2.12
C ALA A 195 -6.14 5.87 0.63
N PRO A 196 -6.80 6.93 0.12
CA PRO A 196 -6.60 7.42 -1.25
C PRO A 196 -5.33 8.27 -1.39
N GLU A 197 -4.26 7.82 -0.74
CA GLU A 197 -2.93 8.43 -0.78
C GLU A 197 -1.83 7.38 -0.68
N TYR A 198 -0.65 7.70 -1.22
CA TYR A 198 0.55 6.87 -1.14
C TYR A 198 1.80 7.73 -1.22
N VAL A 199 2.87 7.34 -0.54
CA VAL A 199 4.19 7.98 -0.67
C VAL A 199 5.16 6.98 -1.27
N ASP A 200 5.72 7.31 -2.43
CA ASP A 200 6.84 6.61 -3.04
C ASP A 200 8.15 7.25 -2.57
N ASP A 201 8.83 6.60 -1.63
CA ASP A 201 10.09 7.02 -1.01
C ASP A 201 11.33 6.31 -1.60
N VAL A 202 11.14 5.42 -2.58
CA VAL A 202 12.22 4.66 -3.24
C VAL A 202 12.18 4.93 -4.74
N LEU A 203 12.49 6.16 -5.12
CA LEU A 203 12.51 6.59 -6.52
C LEU A 203 13.67 5.93 -7.29
N PRO A 204 13.49 5.61 -8.59
CA PRO A 204 14.59 5.14 -9.41
C PRO A 204 15.70 6.22 -9.49
N PRO A 205 16.98 5.83 -9.47
CA PRO A 205 18.06 6.79 -9.71
C PRO A 205 18.00 7.31 -11.14
N ASP A 206 18.48 8.55 -11.33
CA ASP A 206 18.76 9.16 -12.64
C ASP A 206 17.57 9.27 -13.63
N VAL A 207 16.32 9.17 -13.16
CA VAL A 207 15.13 9.43 -13.98
C VAL A 207 14.65 10.87 -13.77
N PRO A 208 14.56 11.71 -14.82
CA PRO A 208 14.14 13.10 -14.68
C PRO A 208 12.63 13.25 -14.41
N LYS A 209 11.88 12.18 -14.63
CA LYS A 209 10.44 12.08 -14.51
C LYS A 209 10.07 10.65 -14.17
N VAL A 210 8.99 10.51 -13.43
CA VAL A 210 8.31 9.24 -13.21
C VAL A 210 6.83 9.43 -13.46
N TRP A 211 6.18 8.35 -13.87
CA TRP A 211 4.76 8.33 -14.14
C TRP A 211 4.09 7.34 -13.20
N TYR A 212 2.87 7.67 -12.79
CA TYR A 212 2.07 6.87 -11.88
C TYR A 212 0.67 6.61 -12.41
N GLN A 213 0.14 5.45 -12.06
CA GLN A 213 -1.25 5.08 -12.23
C GLN A 213 -1.72 4.36 -10.96
N VAL A 214 -3.03 4.43 -10.68
CA VAL A 214 -3.63 3.74 -9.53
C VAL A 214 -4.87 2.97 -10.00
N SER A 215 -5.09 1.77 -9.47
CA SER A 215 -6.39 1.07 -9.55
C SER A 215 -6.96 0.89 -8.15
N ALA A 216 -8.28 0.67 -8.07
CA ALA A 216 -8.93 0.17 -6.89
C ALA A 216 -9.10 -1.36 -6.97
N VAL A 217 -9.18 -2.01 -5.82
CA VAL A 217 -9.46 -3.44 -5.70
C VAL A 217 -10.61 -3.65 -4.74
N ASN A 218 -11.54 -4.55 -5.06
CA ASN A 218 -12.63 -4.90 -4.16
C ASN A 218 -12.23 -6.00 -3.16
N SER A 219 -13.12 -6.33 -2.20
CA SER A 219 -12.88 -7.38 -1.20
C SER A 219 -12.71 -8.79 -1.78
N ALA A 220 -13.08 -9.00 -3.05
CA ALA A 220 -12.87 -10.25 -3.77
C ALA A 220 -11.52 -10.28 -4.52
N GLY A 221 -10.73 -9.20 -4.48
CA GLY A 221 -9.44 -9.11 -5.16
C GLY A 221 -9.52 -8.70 -6.63
N VAL A 222 -10.68 -8.28 -7.13
CA VAL A 222 -10.86 -7.85 -8.53
C VAL A 222 -10.45 -6.38 -8.67
N GLU A 223 -9.50 -6.10 -9.57
CA GLU A 223 -9.00 -4.76 -9.84
C GLU A 223 -9.84 -3.99 -10.88
N SER A 224 -9.97 -2.68 -10.67
CA SER A 224 -10.54 -1.73 -11.63
C SER A 224 -9.62 -1.47 -12.83
N ALA A 225 -10.13 -0.75 -13.83
CA ALA A 225 -9.28 -0.04 -14.76
C ALA A 225 -8.34 0.94 -14.02
N ARG A 226 -7.19 1.25 -14.63
CA ARG A 226 -6.23 2.23 -14.12
C ARG A 226 -6.79 3.65 -14.24
N SER A 227 -6.42 4.51 -13.31
CA SER A 227 -6.62 5.96 -13.40
C SER A 227 -5.93 6.54 -14.63
N ALA A 228 -6.22 7.81 -14.93
CA ALA A 228 -5.36 8.61 -15.80
C ALA A 228 -3.92 8.65 -15.22
N THR A 229 -2.94 8.83 -16.11
CA THR A 229 -1.52 8.87 -15.74
C THR A 229 -1.18 10.22 -15.11
N ALA A 230 -0.57 10.20 -13.93
CA ALA A 230 0.07 11.37 -13.33
C ALA A 230 1.59 11.34 -13.58
N MET A 231 2.20 12.51 -13.74
CA MET A 231 3.65 12.65 -13.91
C MET A 231 4.22 13.46 -12.75
N ALA A 232 5.27 12.95 -12.12
CA ALA A 232 6.07 13.72 -11.17
C ALA A 232 7.43 14.06 -11.78
N PRO A 233 7.84 15.34 -11.80
CA PRO A 233 9.19 15.73 -12.17
C PRO A 233 10.15 15.38 -11.02
N VAL A 234 10.66 14.14 -11.02
CA VAL A 234 11.71 13.72 -10.11
C VAL A 234 12.98 14.38 -10.63
N LEU A 235 13.25 15.57 -10.13
CA LEU A 235 14.44 16.33 -10.48
C LEU A 235 15.62 15.36 -10.43
N ALA A 236 16.26 15.12 -11.60
CA ALA A 236 17.61 14.58 -11.63
C ALA A 236 18.38 15.32 -10.55
N ASN A 237 19.12 14.62 -9.69
CA ASN A 237 19.90 15.21 -8.61
C ASN A 237 20.80 16.35 -9.12
N LEU A 238 20.24 17.55 -9.21
CA LEU A 238 20.89 18.81 -8.97
C LEU A 238 20.30 19.34 -7.68
N SER A 239 20.44 18.57 -6.59
CA SER A 239 20.86 19.22 -5.37
C SER A 239 22.25 19.77 -5.63
N ARG A 240 22.29 20.96 -6.21
CA ARG A 240 23.34 21.92 -5.95
C ARG A 240 22.60 23.25 -5.89
N ASP A 241 22.70 23.93 -4.77
CA ASP A 241 22.88 25.38 -4.84
C ASP A 241 23.77 25.65 -6.06
N PRO A 242 23.44 26.58 -6.97
CA PRO A 242 24.19 26.77 -8.20
C PRO A 242 25.67 26.75 -7.86
N LEU A 243 26.40 25.76 -8.40
CA LEU A 243 27.78 25.56 -8.00
C LEU A 243 28.53 26.85 -8.16
N THR A 244 29.15 27.29 -7.09
CA THR A 244 30.17 28.31 -7.21
C THR A 244 31.49 27.60 -7.47
N TRP A 245 32.38 28.29 -8.18
CA TRP A 245 33.75 27.84 -8.33
C TRP A 245 34.33 27.53 -6.95
N LYS A 246 34.75 26.28 -6.73
CA LYS A 246 35.33 25.88 -5.44
C LYS A 246 36.42 24.85 -5.66
N LEU A 247 37.60 25.14 -5.13
CA LEU A 247 38.68 24.17 -4.98
C LEU A 247 38.40 23.35 -3.72
N ARG A 248 38.27 22.03 -3.88
CA ARG A 248 38.07 21.10 -2.77
C ARG A 248 39.44 20.62 -2.25
N SER A 249 39.41 19.86 -1.16
CA SER A 249 40.63 19.30 -0.56
C SER A 249 41.37 18.43 -1.58
N ALA A 250 42.66 18.69 -1.74
CA ALA A 250 43.55 17.89 -2.58
C ALA A 250 43.83 16.55 -1.93
N TYR A 251 44.05 15.53 -2.75
CA TYR A 251 44.43 14.20 -2.27
C TYR A 251 45.37 13.48 -3.25
N PRO A 252 46.30 12.65 -2.76
CA PRO A 252 46.74 12.63 -1.37
C PRO A 252 47.43 13.95 -0.98
N ASN A 253 47.28 14.37 0.27
CA ASN A 253 47.94 15.54 0.83
C ASN A 253 48.27 15.26 2.31
N PRO A 254 49.53 14.95 2.67
CA PRO A 254 50.73 15.03 1.83
C PRO A 254 50.80 13.98 0.70
N SER A 255 51.47 14.30 -0.40
CA SER A 255 51.81 13.35 -1.48
C SER A 255 53.31 13.01 -1.51
N ARG A 256 53.67 11.86 -2.11
CA ARG A 256 55.07 11.45 -2.30
C ARG A 256 55.67 12.01 -3.59
N LEU A 257 57.01 12.06 -3.71
CA LEU A 257 57.66 12.37 -4.99
C LEU A 257 57.23 11.37 -6.08
N GLY A 258 56.99 11.86 -7.29
CA GLY A 258 56.48 11.07 -8.42
C GLY A 258 54.99 10.71 -8.34
N GLN A 259 54.32 10.91 -7.21
CA GLN A 259 52.87 10.74 -7.10
C GLN A 259 52.15 12.03 -7.51
N PRO A 260 51.13 11.96 -8.40
CA PRO A 260 50.29 13.10 -8.70
C PRO A 260 49.41 13.49 -7.50
N VAL A 261 49.02 14.75 -7.45
CA VAL A 261 48.04 15.28 -6.51
C VAL A 261 46.76 15.59 -7.26
N HIS A 262 45.66 14.97 -6.86
CA HIS A 262 44.33 15.20 -7.39
C HIS A 262 43.74 16.48 -6.78
N LEU A 263 43.26 17.37 -7.64
CA LEU A 263 42.64 18.65 -7.28
C LEU A 263 41.17 18.64 -7.75
N PRO A 264 40.25 18.14 -6.92
CA PRO A 264 38.82 18.20 -7.24
C PRO A 264 38.29 19.65 -7.20
N ILE A 265 37.52 20.03 -8.23
CA ILE A 265 37.02 21.40 -8.43
C ILE A 265 35.52 21.35 -8.74
N ASP A 266 34.74 22.16 -8.04
CA ASP A 266 33.36 22.47 -8.41
C ASP A 266 33.30 23.50 -9.53
N VAL A 267 32.59 23.18 -10.61
CA VAL A 267 32.45 23.97 -11.83
C VAL A 267 30.99 24.41 -12.04
N PRO A 268 30.67 25.72 -12.03
CA PRO A 268 29.33 26.25 -12.32
C PRO A 268 28.79 25.89 -13.71
N ALA A 269 27.48 26.12 -13.90
CA ALA A 269 26.84 26.08 -15.21
C ALA A 269 27.25 27.25 -16.12
N VAL A 270 27.58 28.41 -15.54
CA VAL A 270 28.17 29.55 -16.27
C VAL A 270 29.68 29.34 -16.34
N VAL A 271 30.16 28.97 -17.52
CA VAL A 271 31.59 28.71 -17.78
C VAL A 271 32.30 29.98 -18.23
N GLY A 272 33.55 30.14 -17.81
CA GLY A 272 34.48 31.18 -18.22
C GLY A 272 35.92 30.72 -17.95
N ASP A 273 36.91 31.50 -18.39
CA ASP A 273 38.32 31.12 -18.26
C ASP A 273 38.70 30.85 -16.81
N ALA A 274 39.10 29.60 -16.54
CA ALA A 274 39.49 29.16 -15.21
C ALA A 274 40.80 28.35 -15.30
N ARG A 275 41.62 28.43 -14.24
CA ARG A 275 42.92 27.74 -14.16
C ARG A 275 43.29 27.44 -12.72
N ILE A 276 44.16 26.45 -12.56
CA ILE A 276 44.94 26.24 -11.34
C ILE A 276 46.33 26.84 -11.51
N GLU A 277 46.73 27.74 -10.61
CA GLU A 277 48.10 28.22 -10.49
C GLU A 277 48.76 27.55 -9.29
N ILE A 278 49.86 26.84 -9.50
CA ILE A 278 50.68 26.29 -8.44
C ILE A 278 51.81 27.27 -8.15
N THR A 279 52.00 27.58 -6.88
CA THR A 279 53.07 28.46 -6.38
C THR A 279 53.90 27.72 -5.34
N ASP A 280 55.20 28.03 -5.27
CA ASP A 280 56.08 27.55 -4.21
C ASP A 280 55.87 28.32 -2.89
N ALA A 281 56.65 27.97 -1.87
CA ALA A 281 56.59 28.62 -0.55
C ALA A 281 56.98 30.11 -0.57
N ALA A 282 57.72 30.56 -1.59
CA ALA A 282 58.06 31.96 -1.80
C ALA A 282 56.98 32.72 -2.62
N GLY A 283 55.93 32.02 -3.05
CA GLY A 283 54.86 32.56 -3.89
C GLY A 283 55.22 32.65 -5.37
N GLN A 284 56.36 32.11 -5.80
CA GLN A 284 56.73 32.07 -7.21
C GLN A 284 55.87 31.03 -7.92
N ARG A 285 55.32 31.38 -9.09
CA ARG A 285 54.51 30.48 -9.90
C ARG A 285 55.38 29.40 -10.52
N VAL A 286 55.03 28.14 -10.28
CA VAL A 286 55.78 26.99 -10.78
C VAL A 286 55.04 26.22 -11.88
N ARG A 287 53.70 26.26 -11.89
CA ARG A 287 52.88 25.56 -12.89
C ARG A 287 51.54 26.28 -13.08
N VAL A 288 51.05 26.31 -14.32
CA VAL A 288 49.66 26.66 -14.63
C VAL A 288 48.99 25.48 -15.31
N LEU A 289 47.81 25.10 -14.82
CA LEU A 289 46.95 24.07 -15.40
C LEU A 289 45.67 24.77 -15.86
N ALA A 290 45.52 24.96 -17.17
CA ALA A 290 44.30 25.51 -17.73
C ALA A 290 43.15 24.54 -17.52
N LEU A 291 42.00 25.03 -17.04
CA LEU A 291 40.78 24.24 -17.02
C LEU A 291 40.15 24.38 -18.40
N GLN A 292 39.73 23.26 -19.01
CA GLN A 292 38.84 23.27 -20.16
C GLN A 292 37.43 22.95 -19.65
N PRO A 293 36.66 23.92 -19.14
CA PRO A 293 35.34 23.62 -18.59
C PRO A 293 34.34 23.39 -19.73
N SER A 294 34.37 22.20 -20.33
CA SER A 294 33.32 21.73 -21.25
C SER A 294 32.18 21.03 -20.50
N VAL A 295 32.29 20.87 -19.18
CA VAL A 295 31.34 20.15 -18.33
C VAL A 295 31.08 20.91 -17.02
N THR A 296 29.81 20.97 -16.63
CA THR A 296 29.37 21.44 -15.30
C THR A 296 29.41 20.27 -14.32
N GLY A 297 29.84 20.51 -13.07
CA GLY A 297 29.91 19.45 -12.05
C GLY A 297 31.20 19.47 -11.24
N VAL A 298 31.63 18.32 -10.72
CA VAL A 298 32.98 18.18 -10.13
C VAL A 298 33.89 17.64 -11.21
N ILE A 299 34.96 18.36 -11.49
CA ILE A 299 36.08 17.87 -12.31
C ILE A 299 37.27 17.58 -11.41
N GLU A 300 38.19 16.77 -11.92
CA GLU A 300 39.45 16.49 -11.27
C GLU A 300 40.60 16.93 -12.16
N VAL A 301 41.59 17.61 -11.56
CA VAL A 301 42.81 18.04 -12.24
C VAL A 301 44.00 17.52 -11.47
N ASP A 302 44.91 16.88 -12.18
CA ASP A 302 46.11 16.33 -11.57
C ASP A 302 47.29 17.29 -11.71
N TRP A 303 47.98 17.52 -10.60
CA TRP A 303 49.33 18.07 -10.63
C TRP A 303 50.35 16.97 -10.39
N ASP A 304 51.10 16.64 -11.44
CA ASP A 304 52.16 15.63 -11.47
C ASP A 304 53.42 16.00 -10.67
N GLY A 305 53.49 17.21 -10.11
CA GLY A 305 54.67 17.69 -9.40
C GLY A 305 55.76 18.26 -10.30
N LEU A 306 55.46 18.52 -11.56
CA LEU A 306 56.40 19.15 -12.47
C LEU A 306 56.12 20.67 -12.57
N ASN A 307 57.17 21.43 -12.86
CA ASN A 307 57.07 22.86 -13.17
C ASN A 307 56.64 23.09 -14.64
N GLU A 308 56.50 24.34 -15.07
CA GLU A 308 56.15 24.71 -16.46
C GLU A 308 57.08 24.05 -17.49
N SER A 309 58.38 23.98 -17.20
CA SER A 309 59.43 23.34 -18.02
C SER A 309 59.47 21.81 -17.91
N ARG A 310 58.47 21.17 -17.28
CA ARG A 310 58.37 19.72 -17.09
C ARG A 310 59.48 19.10 -16.23
N GLN A 311 60.14 19.90 -15.39
CA GLN A 311 61.14 19.42 -14.44
C GLN A 311 60.51 19.15 -13.07
N PRO A 312 60.98 18.13 -12.32
CA PRO A 312 60.47 17.83 -10.98
C PRO A 312 60.62 19.00 -10.01
N CYS A 313 59.54 19.32 -9.31
CA CYS A 313 59.58 20.23 -8.17
C CYS A 313 60.14 19.51 -6.93
N ALA A 314 60.90 20.22 -6.11
CA ALA A 314 61.47 19.68 -4.86
C ALA A 314 60.38 19.29 -3.84
N PRO A 315 60.68 18.41 -2.87
CA PRO A 315 59.82 18.24 -1.70
C PRO A 315 59.60 19.58 -0.97
N GLY A 316 58.40 19.78 -0.42
CA GLY A 316 58.06 21.03 0.24
C GLY A 316 56.57 21.35 0.22
N VAL A 317 56.22 22.56 0.66
CA VAL A 317 54.85 23.06 0.65
C VAL A 317 54.65 23.96 -0.55
N TYR A 318 53.60 23.66 -1.30
CA TYR A 318 53.10 24.41 -2.44
C TYR A 318 51.71 24.95 -2.14
N ARG A 319 51.26 25.91 -2.94
CA ARG A 319 49.90 26.44 -2.86
C ARG A 319 49.26 26.41 -4.24
N ALA A 320 48.11 25.74 -4.33
CA ALA A 320 47.26 25.74 -5.51
C ALA A 320 46.22 26.85 -5.38
N TRP A 321 46.10 27.67 -6.43
CA TRP A 321 45.11 28.73 -6.55
C TRP A 321 44.13 28.40 -7.66
N LEU A 322 42.86 28.26 -7.33
CA LEU A 322 41.78 28.32 -8.31
C LEU A 322 41.52 29.79 -8.66
N VAL A 323 41.71 30.14 -9.93
CA VAL A 323 41.40 31.46 -10.47
C VAL A 323 40.31 31.30 -11.52
N ALA A 324 39.15 31.88 -11.26
CA ALA A 324 37.96 31.78 -12.11
C ALA A 324 37.10 33.06 -11.99
N PRO A 325 36.08 33.27 -12.85
CA PRO A 325 35.21 34.45 -12.77
C PRO A 325 34.62 34.64 -11.38
N GLY A 326 34.93 35.78 -10.74
CA GLY A 326 34.43 36.14 -9.42
C GLY A 326 35.01 35.34 -8.24
N VAL A 327 35.96 34.42 -8.47
CA VAL A 327 36.53 33.57 -7.42
C VAL A 327 38.05 33.47 -7.53
N ARG A 328 38.72 33.65 -6.39
CA ARG A 328 40.12 33.29 -6.18
C ARG A 328 40.26 32.56 -4.84
N GLN A 329 40.46 31.24 -4.88
CA GLN A 329 40.55 30.38 -3.69
C GLN A 329 41.90 29.65 -3.69
N SER A 330 42.49 29.41 -2.51
CA SER A 330 43.71 28.61 -2.39
C SER A 330 43.61 27.44 -1.42
N LEU A 331 44.52 26.50 -1.62
CA LEU A 331 44.75 25.32 -0.79
C LEU A 331 46.27 25.06 -0.71
N ALA A 332 46.76 24.61 0.44
CA ALA A 332 48.13 24.14 0.60
C ALA A 332 48.28 22.66 0.17
N ILE A 333 49.38 22.35 -0.50
CA ILE A 333 49.78 21.01 -0.93
C ILE A 333 51.14 20.70 -0.33
N ALA A 334 51.22 19.66 0.50
CA ALA A 334 52.49 19.19 1.03
C ALA A 334 53.03 18.03 0.20
N ARG A 335 54.30 18.10 -0.21
CA ARG A 335 55.02 17.02 -0.90
C ARG A 335 56.17 16.52 -0.05
N GLN A 336 56.20 15.21 0.16
CA GLN A 336 57.24 14.51 0.90
C GLN A 336 58.20 13.80 -0.07
N PRO A 337 59.45 13.53 0.37
CA PRO A 337 60.42 12.75 -0.40
C PRO A 337 59.89 11.41 -0.91
#